data_AF-A0A7S3DQT7-F1
#
_entry.id   AF-A0A7S3DQT7-F1
#
_cell.length_a   1.000
_cell.length_b   1.000
_cell.length_c   1.000
_cell.angle_alpha   90.00
_cell.angle_beta   90.00
_cell.angle_gamma   90.00
#
_symmetry.space_group_name_H-M   'P 1'
#
loop_
_entity.id
_entity.type
_entity.pdbx_description
1 polymer ?
#
loop_
_entity_poly.entity_id
_entity_poly.type
_entity_poly.pdbx_seq_one_letter_code
_entity_poly.pdbx_strand_id
1 'polypeptide(L)'
;AAKAQANATKDRARSDEETKKEEELEQKVTSLVTKCKEASRQVKEGRQRVEKLAQGLDRAIEQIRLIESSSNYRNEVSSGTIPSGSGSKHGGSFVDKRATKVAEREALAEKLRQASADLKRAEEDKMRYQNSFEELNQVLRLQTELSSKMRKVADRSAHVAEELAEHAEEEREAADLRKTARQRAEANVQNRGTHKESLQTQFQESKRAVSEATALAEKSRKRANELEDELEQAKDFTRLTQIVEEREWGRKEAQSYYDYALAEKKQKDSKMLRQKALVDASDEVRDATSKKSSVDLNRIQRKKIPHQDAIDTYNDAVVESRRADEAKL
;
A
#
# COMPACT_ATOMS: atom_id res chain seq x y z
N ALA A 1 -1.23 -31.89 -11.21
CA ALA A 1 -0.35 -31.76 -10.05
C ALA A 1 -0.21 -33.03 -9.20
N ALA A 2 -1.01 -33.24 -8.13
CA ALA A 2 -0.68 -34.19 -7.05
C ALA A 2 -0.43 -35.65 -7.48
N LYS A 3 -1.24 -36.20 -8.38
CA LYS A 3 -1.04 -37.57 -8.91
C LYS A 3 0.26 -37.69 -9.71
N ALA A 4 0.62 -36.67 -10.49
CA ALA A 4 1.87 -36.65 -11.26
C ALA A 4 3.08 -36.58 -10.33
N GLN A 5 3.02 -35.74 -9.29
CA GLN A 5 4.06 -35.68 -8.26
C GLN A 5 4.24 -37.01 -7.52
N ALA A 6 3.15 -37.69 -7.17
CA ALA A 6 3.20 -39.03 -6.56
C ALA A 6 3.79 -40.10 -7.49
N ASN A 7 3.67 -39.96 -8.81
CA ASN A 7 4.32 -40.84 -9.77
C ASN A 7 5.81 -40.50 -9.90
N ALA A 8 6.17 -39.22 -9.97
CA ALA A 8 7.55 -38.77 -10.00
C ALA A 8 8.36 -39.26 -8.79
N THR A 9 7.78 -39.21 -7.60
CA THR A 9 8.44 -39.73 -6.38
C THR A 9 8.64 -41.24 -6.42
N LYS A 10 7.66 -41.99 -6.94
CA LYS A 10 7.79 -43.46 -7.13
C LYS A 10 8.85 -43.81 -8.17
N ASP A 11 8.87 -43.11 -9.30
CA ASP A 11 9.86 -43.37 -10.35
C ASP A 11 11.27 -42.99 -9.89
N ARG A 12 11.41 -41.92 -9.10
CA ARG A 12 12.67 -41.56 -8.45
C ARG A 12 13.14 -42.64 -7.48
N ALA A 13 12.26 -43.13 -6.60
CA ALA A 13 12.59 -44.21 -5.68
C ALA A 13 13.05 -45.48 -6.41
N ARG A 14 12.37 -45.85 -7.51
CA ARG A 14 12.80 -46.97 -8.37
C ARG A 14 14.15 -46.73 -9.02
N SER A 15 14.39 -45.52 -9.54
CA SER A 15 15.69 -45.14 -10.11
C SER A 15 16.82 -45.26 -9.09
N ASP A 16 16.57 -44.84 -7.85
CA ASP A 16 17.54 -44.93 -6.76
C ASP A 16 17.80 -46.40 -6.37
N GLU A 17 16.76 -47.24 -6.33
CA GLU A 17 16.90 -48.68 -6.10
C GLU A 17 17.73 -49.38 -7.19
N GLU A 18 17.47 -49.08 -8.47
CA GLU A 18 18.26 -49.66 -9.56
C GLU A 18 19.72 -49.15 -9.56
N THR A 19 19.95 -47.90 -9.17
CA THR A 19 21.30 -47.34 -9.00
C THR A 19 22.06 -48.03 -7.87
N LYS A 20 21.41 -48.34 -6.75
CA LYS A 20 22.03 -49.13 -5.66
C LYS A 20 22.44 -50.53 -6.12
N LYS A 21 21.59 -51.21 -6.91
CA LYS A 21 21.92 -52.53 -7.48
C LYS A 21 23.12 -52.45 -8.42
N GLU A 22 23.22 -51.38 -9.21
CA GLU A 22 24.38 -51.09 -10.06
C GLU A 22 25.65 -50.97 -9.22
N GLU A 23 25.65 -50.13 -8.17
CA GLU A 23 26.79 -49.94 -7.26
C GLU A 23 27.23 -51.25 -6.58
N GLU A 24 26.29 -52.07 -6.11
CA GLU A 24 26.60 -53.38 -5.51
C GLU A 24 27.27 -54.33 -6.51
N LEU A 25 26.83 -54.33 -7.78
CA LEU A 25 27.45 -55.12 -8.84
C LEU A 25 28.84 -54.60 -9.20
N GLU A 26 29.03 -53.28 -9.28
CA GLU A 26 30.34 -52.67 -9.51
C GLU A 26 31.37 -53.06 -8.44
N GLN A 27 30.96 -53.08 -7.17
CA GLN A 27 31.81 -53.51 -6.07
C GLN A 27 32.20 -55.00 -6.21
N LYS A 28 31.25 -55.87 -6.57
CA LYS A 28 31.51 -57.30 -6.80
C LYS A 28 32.46 -57.51 -7.98
N VAL A 29 32.24 -56.82 -9.09
CA VAL A 29 33.10 -56.88 -10.28
C VAL A 29 34.51 -56.40 -9.94
N THR A 30 34.63 -55.30 -9.21
CA THR A 30 35.92 -54.76 -8.75
C THR A 30 36.67 -55.75 -7.86
N SER A 31 35.97 -56.41 -6.93
CA SER A 31 36.53 -57.47 -6.08
C SER A 31 37.00 -58.69 -6.89
N LEU A 32 36.30 -59.06 -7.97
CA LEU A 32 36.73 -60.15 -8.83
C LEU A 32 37.96 -59.78 -9.68
N VAL A 33 38.04 -58.53 -10.13
CA VAL A 33 39.23 -58.02 -10.84
C VAL A 33 40.47 -58.09 -9.95
N THR A 34 40.37 -57.69 -8.67
CA THR A 34 41.51 -57.77 -7.75
C THR A 34 41.92 -59.22 -7.50
N LYS A 35 40.97 -60.12 -7.24
CA LYS A 35 41.23 -61.57 -7.09
C LYS A 35 41.86 -62.19 -8.33
N CYS A 36 41.39 -61.83 -9.52
CA CYS A 36 41.94 -62.31 -10.78
C CYS A 36 43.39 -61.83 -11.00
N LYS A 37 43.70 -60.57 -10.63
CA LYS A 37 45.08 -60.04 -10.65
C LYS A 37 45.98 -60.79 -9.67
N GLU A 38 45.51 -61.04 -8.46
CA GLU A 38 46.25 -61.81 -7.44
C GLU A 38 46.51 -63.25 -7.90
N ALA A 39 45.49 -63.96 -8.39
CA ALA A 39 45.63 -65.31 -8.94
C ALA A 39 46.59 -65.33 -10.13
N SER A 40 46.52 -64.33 -11.02
CA SER A 40 47.46 -64.20 -12.14
C SER A 40 48.91 -64.00 -11.68
N ARG A 41 49.14 -63.25 -10.59
CA ARG A 41 50.46 -63.12 -9.96
C ARG A 41 50.93 -64.46 -9.40
N GLN A 42 50.08 -65.18 -8.67
CA GLN A 42 50.39 -66.49 -8.11
C GLN A 42 50.72 -67.52 -9.20
N VAL A 43 50.00 -67.53 -10.32
CA VAL A 43 50.32 -68.39 -11.47
C VAL A 43 51.71 -68.06 -12.03
N LYS A 44 52.05 -66.78 -12.17
CA LYS A 44 53.37 -66.37 -12.67
C LYS A 44 54.50 -66.80 -11.73
N GLU A 45 54.34 -66.56 -10.42
CA GLU A 45 55.29 -66.97 -9.39
C GLU A 45 55.42 -68.49 -9.30
N GLY A 46 54.29 -69.20 -9.37
CA GLY A 46 54.21 -70.67 -9.38
C GLY A 46 54.95 -71.27 -10.56
N ARG A 47 54.73 -70.75 -11.79
CA ARG A 47 55.44 -71.18 -13.00
C ARG A 47 56.95 -71.01 -12.87
N GLN A 48 57.41 -69.85 -12.40
CA GLN A 48 58.83 -69.60 -12.16
C GLN A 48 59.43 -70.53 -11.10
N ARG A 49 58.67 -70.85 -10.04
CA ARG A 49 59.10 -71.77 -8.99
C ARG A 49 59.21 -73.20 -9.49
N VAL A 50 58.21 -73.68 -10.24
CA VAL A 50 58.20 -75.00 -10.88
C VAL A 50 59.37 -75.13 -11.84
N GLU A 51 59.60 -74.13 -12.70
CA GLU A 51 60.72 -74.11 -13.64
C GLU A 51 62.08 -74.18 -12.93
N LYS A 52 62.30 -73.36 -11.88
CA LYS A 52 63.53 -73.40 -11.08
C LYS A 52 63.76 -74.76 -10.40
N LEU A 53 62.70 -75.36 -9.86
CA LEU A 53 62.78 -76.68 -9.21
C LEU A 53 63.05 -77.79 -10.23
N ALA A 54 62.43 -77.73 -11.41
CA ALA A 54 62.68 -78.67 -12.50
C ALA A 54 64.13 -78.59 -12.98
N GLN A 55 64.65 -77.38 -13.25
CA GLN A 55 66.07 -77.19 -13.58
C GLN A 55 67.02 -77.69 -12.48
N GLY A 56 66.67 -77.48 -11.20
CA GLY A 56 67.43 -78.01 -10.08
C GLY A 56 67.43 -79.54 -10.03
N LEU A 57 66.28 -80.16 -10.30
CA LEU A 57 66.11 -81.61 -10.35
C LEU A 57 66.94 -82.21 -11.50
N ASP A 58 66.90 -81.62 -12.69
CA ASP A 58 67.68 -82.06 -13.86
C ASP A 58 69.19 -81.98 -13.56
N ARG A 59 69.65 -80.90 -12.92
CA ARG A 59 71.06 -80.77 -12.49
C ARG A 59 71.45 -81.84 -11.47
N ALA A 60 70.58 -82.15 -10.50
CA ALA A 60 70.85 -83.22 -9.53
C ALA A 60 70.91 -84.59 -10.21
N ILE A 61 70.02 -84.87 -11.17
CA ILE A 61 70.04 -86.10 -11.98
C ILE A 61 71.34 -86.21 -12.77
N GLU A 62 71.76 -85.15 -13.47
CA GLU A 62 73.01 -85.16 -14.23
C GLU A 62 74.24 -85.31 -13.31
N GLN A 63 74.25 -84.69 -12.13
CA GLN A 63 75.33 -84.89 -11.15
C GLN A 63 75.39 -86.33 -10.63
N ILE A 64 74.24 -86.96 -10.36
CA ILE A 64 74.18 -88.39 -10.00
C ILE A 64 74.78 -89.23 -11.13
N ARG A 65 74.37 -88.97 -12.38
CA ARG A 65 74.87 -89.69 -13.57
C ARG A 65 76.38 -89.52 -13.75
N LEU A 66 76.90 -88.31 -13.56
CA LEU A 66 78.33 -88.03 -13.61
C LEU A 66 79.10 -88.81 -12.52
N ILE A 67 78.59 -88.83 -11.28
CA ILE A 67 79.17 -89.61 -10.18
C ILE A 67 79.16 -91.10 -10.54
N GLU A 68 78.01 -91.64 -10.96
CA GLU A 68 77.84 -93.06 -11.32
C GLU A 68 78.73 -93.49 -12.51
N SER A 69 78.95 -92.59 -13.46
CA SER A 69 79.83 -92.82 -14.61
C SER A 69 81.32 -92.70 -14.27
N SER A 70 81.70 -92.13 -13.13
CA SER A 70 83.10 -91.97 -12.76
C SER A 70 83.75 -93.31 -12.41
N SER A 71 85.02 -93.50 -12.80
CA SER A 71 85.78 -94.70 -12.46
C SER A 71 85.95 -94.86 -10.94
N ASN A 72 86.11 -93.75 -10.22
CA ASN A 72 86.26 -93.74 -8.76
C ASN A 72 85.03 -94.31 -8.05
N TYR A 73 83.83 -93.90 -8.45
CA TYR A 73 82.59 -94.46 -7.91
C TYR A 73 82.46 -95.95 -8.21
N ARG A 74 82.72 -96.37 -9.46
CA ARG A 74 82.62 -97.80 -9.84
C ARG A 74 83.60 -98.67 -9.06
N ASN A 75 84.83 -98.19 -8.87
CA ASN A 75 85.86 -98.90 -8.10
C ASN A 75 85.51 -98.98 -6.61
N GLU A 76 85.01 -97.90 -6.00
CA GLU A 76 84.54 -97.89 -4.60
C GLU A 76 83.37 -98.88 -4.39
N VAL A 77 82.43 -98.95 -5.35
CA VAL A 77 81.31 -99.90 -5.29
C VAL A 77 81.77 -101.34 -5.49
N SER A 78 82.67 -101.62 -6.43
CA SER A 78 83.12 -102.98 -6.75
C SER A 78 84.09 -103.57 -5.73
N SER A 79 84.90 -102.73 -5.07
CA SER A 79 85.88 -103.18 -4.09
C SER A 79 85.29 -103.42 -2.70
N GLY A 80 84.08 -102.90 -2.41
CA GLY A 80 83.44 -103.02 -1.10
C GLY A 80 84.17 -102.30 0.04
N THR A 81 85.37 -101.78 -0.22
CA THR A 81 86.18 -101.00 0.71
C THR A 81 85.73 -99.55 0.68
N ILE A 82 84.82 -99.22 1.61
CA ILE A 82 84.66 -97.83 2.03
C ILE A 82 86.04 -97.38 2.53
N PRO A 83 86.61 -96.25 2.04
CA PRO A 83 87.93 -95.81 2.49
C PRO A 83 87.86 -95.46 3.98
N SER A 84 88.17 -96.44 4.83
CA SER A 84 88.25 -96.25 6.28
C SER A 84 89.58 -95.58 6.60
N GLY A 85 89.55 -94.25 6.63
CA GLY A 85 90.44 -93.46 7.46
C GLY A 85 91.75 -93.00 6.83
N SER A 86 92.06 -91.73 7.12
CA SER A 86 93.40 -91.15 7.16
C SER A 86 94.10 -90.93 5.82
N GLY A 87 93.69 -89.90 5.08
CA GLY A 87 94.55 -89.36 4.01
C GLY A 87 93.94 -88.33 3.06
N SER A 88 92.63 -88.37 2.81
CA SER A 88 92.02 -87.41 1.87
C SER A 88 91.66 -86.11 2.57
N LYS A 89 92.57 -85.13 2.51
CA LYS A 89 92.32 -83.76 3.01
C LYS A 89 91.21 -83.03 2.24
N HIS A 90 90.71 -83.54 1.12
CA HIS A 90 89.63 -82.89 0.37
C HIS A 90 88.72 -83.92 -0.34
N GLY A 91 87.54 -84.15 0.24
CA GLY A 91 86.40 -84.79 -0.42
C GLY A 91 86.11 -86.21 0.06
N GLY A 92 84.94 -86.39 0.69
CA GLY A 92 84.42 -87.71 1.09
C GLY A 92 84.20 -88.69 -0.07
N SER A 93 83.85 -89.94 0.28
CA SER A 93 83.62 -91.05 -0.68
C SER A 93 82.62 -90.66 -1.78
N PHE A 94 82.85 -91.18 -2.99
CA PHE A 94 81.92 -90.99 -4.10
C PHE A 94 80.57 -91.68 -3.85
N VAL A 95 80.54 -92.75 -3.04
CA VAL A 95 79.31 -93.40 -2.57
C VAL A 95 78.48 -92.46 -1.70
N ASP A 96 79.10 -91.77 -0.74
CA ASP A 96 78.42 -90.78 0.12
C ASP A 96 77.94 -89.57 -0.67
N LYS A 97 78.75 -89.08 -1.62
CA LYS A 97 78.36 -88.00 -2.56
C LYS A 97 77.16 -88.40 -3.41
N ARG A 98 77.08 -89.65 -3.87
CA ARG A 98 75.88 -90.14 -4.57
C ARG A 98 74.68 -90.20 -3.64
N ALA A 99 74.82 -90.76 -2.44
CA ALA A 99 73.71 -90.88 -1.49
C ALA A 99 73.11 -89.51 -1.13
N THR A 100 73.96 -88.52 -0.86
CA THR A 100 73.54 -87.13 -0.61
C THR A 100 72.84 -86.52 -1.82
N LYS A 101 73.32 -86.75 -3.04
CA LYS A 101 72.67 -86.26 -4.27
C LYS A 101 71.34 -86.96 -4.58
N VAL A 102 71.21 -88.26 -4.27
CA VAL A 102 69.94 -88.98 -4.38
C VAL A 102 68.91 -88.41 -3.40
N ALA A 103 69.31 -88.15 -2.15
CA ALA A 103 68.44 -87.50 -1.17
C ALA A 103 68.03 -86.07 -1.60
N GLU A 104 68.96 -85.29 -2.18
CA GLU A 104 68.65 -83.98 -2.77
C GLU A 104 67.64 -84.10 -3.91
N ARG A 105 67.80 -85.08 -4.81
CA ARG A 105 66.87 -85.36 -5.92
C ARG A 105 65.47 -85.66 -5.40
N GLU A 106 65.35 -86.51 -4.38
CA GLU A 106 64.06 -86.86 -3.78
C GLU A 106 63.39 -85.65 -3.12
N ALA A 107 64.16 -84.84 -2.37
CA ALA A 107 63.66 -83.61 -1.77
C ALA A 107 63.21 -82.58 -2.82
N LEU A 108 63.94 -82.45 -3.93
CA LEU A 108 63.57 -81.58 -5.05
C LEU A 108 62.33 -82.09 -5.79
N ALA A 109 62.21 -83.40 -6.01
CA ALA A 109 61.06 -84.00 -6.64
C ALA A 109 59.78 -83.79 -5.82
N GLU A 110 59.85 -83.94 -4.50
CA GLU A 110 58.70 -83.68 -3.63
C GLU A 110 58.32 -82.18 -3.61
N LYS A 111 59.31 -81.28 -3.54
CA LYS A 111 59.05 -79.82 -3.66
C LYS A 111 58.44 -79.45 -5.01
N LEU A 112 58.90 -80.09 -6.10
CA LEU A 112 58.36 -79.88 -7.45
C LEU A 112 56.91 -80.36 -7.53
N ARG A 113 56.59 -81.51 -6.94
CA ARG A 113 55.23 -82.05 -6.88
C ARG A 113 54.28 -81.10 -6.14
N GLN A 114 54.70 -80.59 -4.98
CA GLN A 114 53.94 -79.61 -4.20
C GLN A 114 53.74 -78.30 -4.98
N ALA A 115 54.83 -77.73 -5.52
CA ALA A 115 54.74 -76.49 -6.30
C ALA A 115 53.87 -76.63 -7.56
N SER A 116 53.89 -77.80 -8.21
CA SER A 116 53.04 -78.09 -9.38
C SER A 116 51.56 -78.21 -8.99
N ALA A 117 51.26 -78.80 -7.83
CA ALA A 117 49.90 -78.87 -7.31
C ALA A 117 49.36 -77.48 -6.94
N ASP A 118 50.18 -76.64 -6.31
CA ASP A 118 49.81 -75.26 -5.96
C ASP A 118 49.63 -74.40 -7.22
N LEU A 119 50.50 -74.56 -8.23
CA LEU A 119 50.33 -73.90 -9.53
C LEU A 119 49.00 -74.29 -10.19
N LYS A 120 48.66 -75.58 -10.20
CA LYS A 120 47.40 -76.06 -10.78
C LYS A 120 46.19 -75.43 -10.09
N ARG A 121 46.19 -75.37 -8.74
CA ARG A 121 45.12 -74.69 -7.98
C ARG A 121 45.02 -73.21 -8.32
N ALA A 122 46.16 -72.50 -8.42
CA ALA A 122 46.15 -71.08 -8.78
C ALA A 122 45.63 -70.84 -10.21
N GLU A 123 45.90 -71.75 -11.15
CA GLU A 123 45.36 -71.71 -12.52
C GLU A 123 43.85 -71.97 -12.54
N GLU A 124 43.37 -72.95 -11.76
CA GLU A 124 41.93 -73.23 -11.58
C GLU A 124 41.20 -72.02 -10.97
N ASP A 125 41.75 -71.42 -9.90
CA ASP A 125 41.19 -70.24 -9.26
C ASP A 125 41.17 -69.03 -10.21
N LYS A 126 42.25 -68.82 -10.99
CA LYS A 126 42.29 -67.76 -12.00
C LYS A 126 41.16 -67.92 -13.02
N MET A 127 41.00 -69.12 -13.58
CA MET A 127 39.93 -69.40 -14.56
C MET A 127 38.54 -69.19 -13.94
N ARG A 128 38.34 -69.66 -12.70
CA ARG A 128 37.08 -69.46 -11.96
C ARG A 128 36.76 -67.98 -11.76
N TYR A 129 37.73 -67.17 -11.35
CA TYR A 129 37.54 -65.72 -11.18
C TYR A 129 37.30 -65.02 -12.51
N GLN A 130 37.97 -65.44 -13.60
CA GLN A 130 37.75 -64.88 -14.93
C GLN A 130 36.33 -65.15 -15.43
N ASN A 131 35.87 -66.40 -15.35
CA ASN A 131 34.51 -66.74 -15.76
C ASN A 131 33.45 -65.97 -14.93
N SER A 132 33.65 -65.92 -13.61
CA SER A 132 32.75 -65.17 -12.71
C SER A 132 32.74 -63.67 -13.02
N PHE A 133 33.90 -63.11 -13.40
CA PHE A 133 34.02 -61.71 -13.80
C PHE A 133 33.26 -61.45 -15.09
N GLU A 134 33.40 -62.31 -16.11
CA GLU A 134 32.71 -62.14 -17.39
C GLU A 134 31.19 -62.19 -17.24
N GLU A 135 30.68 -63.16 -16.48
CA GLU A 135 29.25 -63.29 -16.15
C GLU A 135 28.72 -62.05 -15.43
N LEU A 136 29.38 -61.63 -14.35
CA LEU A 136 28.93 -60.45 -13.58
C LEU A 136 29.11 -59.14 -14.34
N ASN A 137 30.12 -59.03 -15.19
CA ASN A 137 30.33 -57.84 -16.01
C ASN A 137 29.24 -57.71 -17.09
N GLN A 138 28.74 -58.83 -17.63
CA GLN A 138 27.58 -58.80 -18.53
C GLN A 138 26.31 -58.36 -17.79
N VAL A 139 26.08 -58.88 -16.57
CA VAL A 139 24.94 -58.47 -15.73
C VAL A 139 25.05 -56.98 -15.36
N LEU A 140 26.25 -56.51 -15.00
CA LEU A 140 26.50 -55.11 -14.69
C LEU A 140 26.16 -54.20 -15.88
N ARG A 141 26.56 -54.55 -17.10
CA ARG A 141 26.21 -53.77 -18.31
C ARG A 141 24.70 -53.64 -18.50
N LEU A 142 23.96 -54.74 -18.35
CA LEU A 142 22.50 -54.73 -18.44
C LEU A 142 21.88 -53.87 -17.33
N GLN A 143 22.42 -53.95 -16.11
CA GLN A 143 21.97 -53.15 -14.98
C GLN A 143 22.24 -51.66 -15.21
N THR A 144 23.43 -51.26 -15.68
CA THR A 144 23.76 -49.87 -16.01
C THR A 144 22.82 -49.30 -17.07
N GLU A 145 22.48 -50.08 -18.11
CA GLU A 145 21.48 -49.67 -19.10
C GLU A 145 20.09 -49.49 -18.49
N LEU A 146 19.68 -50.40 -17.59
CA LEU A 146 18.40 -50.32 -16.88
C LEU A 146 18.36 -49.09 -15.96
N SER A 147 19.38 -48.89 -15.14
CA SER A 147 19.53 -47.73 -14.26
C SER A 147 19.50 -46.42 -15.06
N SER A 148 20.19 -46.36 -16.21
CA SER A 148 20.15 -45.19 -17.09
C SER A 148 18.75 -44.90 -17.63
N LYS A 149 18.01 -45.95 -18.05
CA LYS A 149 16.62 -45.81 -18.50
C LYS A 149 15.71 -45.33 -17.36
N MET A 150 15.86 -45.88 -16.16
CA MET A 150 15.07 -45.49 -15.00
C MET A 150 15.33 -44.05 -14.56
N ARG A 151 16.59 -43.59 -14.59
CA ARG A 151 16.95 -42.18 -14.36
C ARG A 151 16.22 -41.26 -15.34
N LYS A 152 16.26 -41.57 -16.64
CA LYS A 152 15.54 -40.79 -17.67
C LYS A 152 14.03 -40.79 -17.47
N VAL A 153 13.44 -41.89 -17.00
CA VAL A 153 12.00 -41.95 -16.68
C VAL A 153 11.70 -41.08 -15.47
N ALA A 154 12.48 -41.16 -14.41
CA ALA A 154 12.34 -40.32 -13.22
C ALA A 154 12.44 -38.83 -13.56
N ASP A 155 13.41 -38.43 -14.39
CA ASP A 155 13.59 -37.04 -14.83
C ASP A 155 12.39 -36.54 -15.63
N ARG A 156 11.87 -37.36 -16.56
CA ARG A 156 10.65 -37.03 -17.33
C ARG A 156 9.42 -36.94 -16.44
N SER A 157 9.22 -37.90 -15.53
CA SER A 157 8.09 -37.87 -14.60
C SER A 157 8.15 -36.65 -13.68
N ALA A 158 9.35 -36.24 -13.25
CA ALA A 158 9.54 -35.03 -12.46
C ALA A 158 9.18 -33.77 -13.24
N HIS A 159 9.68 -33.62 -14.47
CA HIS A 159 9.35 -32.49 -15.35
C HIS A 159 7.84 -32.36 -15.58
N VAL A 160 7.17 -33.47 -15.93
CA VAL A 160 5.71 -33.48 -16.13
C VAL A 160 4.97 -33.13 -14.84
N ALA A 161 5.48 -33.54 -13.69
CA ALA A 161 4.88 -33.18 -12.41
C ALA A 161 4.99 -31.67 -12.12
N GLU A 162 6.12 -31.05 -12.47
CA GLU A 162 6.37 -29.61 -12.36
C GLU A 162 5.46 -28.82 -13.30
N GLU A 163 5.42 -29.16 -14.60
CA GLU A 163 4.53 -28.50 -15.58
C GLU A 163 3.05 -28.57 -15.14
N LEU A 164 2.60 -29.75 -14.68
CA LEU A 164 1.24 -29.93 -14.19
C LEU A 164 0.96 -29.28 -12.83
N ALA A 165 2.00 -28.85 -12.10
CA ALA A 165 1.87 -28.06 -10.89
C ALA A 165 1.77 -26.58 -11.24
N GLU A 166 2.63 -26.09 -12.14
CA GLU A 166 2.61 -24.72 -12.68
C GLU A 166 1.26 -24.42 -13.34
N HIS A 167 0.79 -25.27 -14.26
CA HIS A 167 -0.54 -25.08 -14.87
C HIS A 167 -1.69 -25.10 -13.87
N ALA A 168 -1.56 -25.86 -12.77
CA ALA A 168 -2.59 -25.88 -11.73
C ALA A 168 -2.58 -24.59 -10.90
N GLU A 169 -1.44 -23.93 -10.78
CA GLU A 169 -1.30 -22.61 -10.15
C GLU A 169 -1.84 -21.51 -11.06
N GLU A 170 -1.46 -21.51 -12.34
CA GLU A 170 -1.97 -20.58 -13.36
C GLU A 170 -3.51 -20.62 -13.45
N GLU A 171 -4.13 -21.82 -13.44
CA GLU A 171 -5.59 -21.92 -13.47
C GLU A 171 -6.27 -21.43 -12.18
N ARG A 172 -5.60 -21.55 -11.03
CA ARG A 172 -6.11 -20.97 -9.77
C ARG A 172 -6.08 -19.44 -9.84
N GLU A 173 -4.97 -18.86 -10.29
CA GLU A 173 -4.86 -17.42 -10.48
C GLU A 173 -5.88 -16.90 -11.50
N ALA A 174 -6.04 -17.60 -12.62
CA ALA A 174 -7.06 -17.28 -13.62
C ALA A 174 -8.48 -17.37 -13.04
N ALA A 175 -8.78 -18.38 -12.22
CA ALA A 175 -10.07 -18.49 -11.53
C ALA A 175 -10.30 -17.33 -10.55
N ASP A 176 -9.28 -16.91 -9.79
CA ASP A 176 -9.37 -15.77 -8.88
C ASP A 176 -9.55 -14.44 -9.62
N LEU A 177 -8.91 -14.26 -10.77
CA LEU A 177 -9.15 -13.11 -11.65
C LEU A 177 -10.58 -13.10 -12.20
N ARG A 178 -11.09 -14.25 -12.67
CA ARG A 178 -12.49 -14.39 -13.12
C ARG A 178 -13.47 -14.06 -11.99
N LYS A 179 -13.21 -14.52 -10.76
CA LYS A 179 -14.02 -14.21 -9.57
C LYS A 179 -14.01 -12.72 -9.26
N THR A 180 -12.85 -12.08 -9.28
CA THR A 180 -12.70 -10.64 -9.02
C THR A 180 -13.40 -9.82 -10.10
N ALA A 181 -13.28 -10.19 -11.37
CA ALA A 181 -13.97 -9.56 -12.48
C ALA A 181 -15.50 -9.67 -12.33
N ARG A 182 -16.00 -10.85 -11.94
CA ARG A 182 -17.42 -11.07 -11.65
C ARG A 182 -17.90 -10.17 -10.50
N GLN A 183 -17.17 -10.12 -9.39
CA GLN A 183 -17.52 -9.25 -8.25
C GLN A 183 -17.58 -7.77 -8.64
N ARG A 184 -16.62 -7.29 -9.45
CA ARG A 184 -16.64 -5.92 -9.98
C ARG A 184 -17.82 -5.67 -10.91
N ALA A 185 -18.17 -6.63 -11.76
CA ALA A 185 -19.34 -6.53 -12.62
C ALA A 185 -20.64 -6.49 -11.80
N GLU A 186 -20.79 -7.36 -10.79
CA GLU A 186 -21.94 -7.37 -9.87
C GLU A 186 -22.06 -6.05 -9.11
N ALA A 187 -20.96 -5.52 -8.57
CA ALA A 187 -20.93 -4.21 -7.90
C ALA A 187 -21.33 -3.07 -8.85
N ASN A 188 -20.86 -3.08 -10.10
CA ASN A 188 -21.26 -2.08 -11.10
C ASN A 188 -22.74 -2.16 -11.46
N VAL A 189 -23.31 -3.37 -11.55
CA VAL A 189 -24.75 -3.54 -11.80
C VAL A 189 -25.57 -3.03 -10.62
N GLN A 190 -25.17 -3.34 -9.39
CA GLN A 190 -25.80 -2.80 -8.18
C GLN A 190 -25.75 -1.26 -8.15
N ASN A 191 -24.59 -0.66 -8.42
CA ASN A 191 -24.42 0.79 -8.47
C ASN A 191 -25.26 1.47 -9.57
N ARG A 192 -25.44 0.81 -10.72
CA ARG A 192 -26.35 1.30 -11.77
C ARG A 192 -27.82 1.21 -11.34
N GLY A 193 -28.18 0.15 -10.63
CA GLY A 193 -29.51 0.00 -10.03
C GLY A 193 -29.83 1.14 -9.07
N THR A 194 -28.93 1.43 -8.13
CA THR A 194 -29.10 2.52 -7.16
C THR A 194 -29.15 3.90 -7.83
N HIS A 195 -28.32 4.14 -8.85
CA HIS A 195 -28.41 5.38 -9.63
C HIS A 195 -29.74 5.51 -10.38
N LYS A 196 -30.25 4.43 -10.98
CA LYS A 196 -31.55 4.45 -11.66
C LYS A 196 -32.69 4.74 -10.69
N GLU A 197 -32.69 4.10 -9.52
CA GLU A 197 -33.67 4.35 -8.47
C GLU A 197 -33.60 5.79 -7.97
N SER A 198 -32.40 6.32 -7.72
CA SER A 198 -32.19 7.71 -7.32
C SER A 198 -32.70 8.71 -8.36
N LEU A 199 -32.37 8.51 -9.65
CA LEU A 199 -32.88 9.34 -10.75
C LEU A 199 -34.40 9.26 -10.88
N GLN A 200 -34.99 8.08 -10.67
CA GLN A 200 -36.44 7.90 -10.71
C GLN A 200 -37.11 8.68 -9.57
N THR A 201 -36.55 8.67 -8.37
CA THR A 201 -37.04 9.45 -7.23
C THR A 201 -36.95 10.95 -7.52
N GLN A 202 -35.81 11.45 -8.01
CA GLN A 202 -35.65 12.86 -8.39
C GLN A 202 -36.65 13.28 -9.49
N PHE A 203 -36.89 12.42 -10.48
CA PHE A 203 -37.88 12.67 -11.53
C PHE A 203 -39.29 12.75 -10.96
N GLN A 204 -39.66 11.87 -10.02
CA GLN A 204 -40.97 11.91 -9.37
C GLN A 204 -41.14 13.17 -8.51
N GLU A 205 -40.11 13.57 -7.76
CA GLU A 205 -40.11 14.82 -6.99
C GLU A 205 -40.23 16.03 -7.90
N SER A 206 -39.47 16.07 -9.00
CA SER A 206 -39.57 17.13 -10.01
C SER A 206 -40.97 17.20 -10.63
N LYS A 207 -41.58 16.05 -10.96
CA LYS A 207 -42.95 16.00 -11.48
C LYS A 207 -43.97 16.54 -10.47
N ARG A 208 -43.80 16.22 -9.18
CA ARG A 208 -44.64 16.78 -8.10
C ARG A 208 -44.45 18.30 -8.00
N ALA A 209 -43.22 18.78 -7.95
CA ALA A 209 -42.91 20.21 -7.90
C ALA A 209 -43.47 20.97 -9.11
N VAL A 210 -43.38 20.41 -10.32
CA VAL A 210 -44.00 20.99 -11.52
C VAL A 210 -45.51 21.05 -11.37
N SER A 211 -46.16 19.96 -10.91
CA SER A 211 -47.62 19.96 -10.71
C SER A 211 -48.07 21.00 -9.68
N GLU A 212 -47.33 21.15 -8.58
CA GLU A 212 -47.57 22.15 -7.54
C GLU A 212 -47.36 23.57 -8.08
N ALA A 213 -46.31 23.80 -8.86
CA ALA A 213 -46.03 25.08 -9.51
C ALA A 213 -47.12 25.43 -10.53
N THR A 214 -47.60 24.47 -11.32
CA THR A 214 -48.72 24.70 -12.25
C THR A 214 -50.01 25.02 -11.51
N ALA A 215 -50.31 24.31 -10.42
CA ALA A 215 -51.48 24.60 -9.60
C ALA A 215 -51.39 25.98 -8.93
N LEU A 216 -50.19 26.39 -8.50
CA LEU A 216 -49.94 27.72 -7.96
C LEU A 216 -50.11 28.79 -9.05
N ALA A 217 -49.56 28.57 -10.24
CA ALA A 217 -49.71 29.48 -11.38
C ALA A 217 -51.17 29.65 -11.79
N GLU A 218 -51.95 28.57 -11.82
CA GLU A 218 -53.40 28.62 -12.08
C GLU A 218 -54.14 29.40 -10.99
N LYS A 219 -53.82 29.18 -9.71
CA LYS A 219 -54.39 29.96 -8.60
C LYS A 219 -54.04 31.43 -8.71
N SER A 220 -52.78 31.75 -9.01
CA SER A 220 -52.33 33.13 -9.23
C SER A 220 -53.03 33.77 -10.42
N ARG A 221 -53.22 33.03 -11.53
CA ARG A 221 -53.97 33.52 -12.69
C ARG A 221 -55.43 33.78 -12.35
N LYS A 222 -56.10 32.87 -11.64
CA LYS A 222 -57.47 33.08 -11.15
C LYS A 222 -57.55 34.32 -10.28
N ARG A 223 -56.61 34.49 -9.35
CA ARG A 223 -56.57 35.68 -8.48
C ARG A 223 -56.31 36.97 -9.26
N ALA A 224 -55.45 36.93 -10.27
CA ALA A 224 -55.22 38.07 -11.15
C ALA A 224 -56.48 38.44 -11.93
N ASN A 225 -57.20 37.45 -12.48
CA ASN A 225 -58.47 37.69 -13.16
C ASN A 225 -59.55 38.22 -12.19
N GLU A 226 -59.63 37.70 -10.96
CA GLU A 226 -60.53 38.24 -9.92
C GLU A 226 -60.24 39.72 -9.64
N LEU A 227 -58.96 40.10 -9.55
CA LEU A 227 -58.55 41.50 -9.38
C LEU A 227 -58.87 42.36 -10.61
N GLU A 228 -58.77 41.80 -11.82
CA GLU A 228 -59.17 42.46 -13.06
C GLU A 228 -60.68 42.70 -13.10
N ASP A 229 -61.48 41.70 -12.70
CA ASP A 229 -62.94 41.80 -12.59
C ASP A 229 -63.34 42.82 -11.49
N GLU A 230 -62.65 42.84 -10.34
CA GLU A 230 -62.81 43.86 -9.29
C GLU A 230 -62.51 45.27 -9.82
N LEU A 231 -61.48 45.43 -10.67
CA LEU A 231 -61.15 46.67 -11.36
C LEU A 231 -62.22 47.07 -12.39
N GLU A 232 -62.78 46.12 -13.14
CA GLU A 232 -63.87 46.39 -14.07
C GLU A 232 -65.19 46.75 -13.36
N GLN A 233 -65.45 46.21 -12.17
CA GLN A 233 -66.59 46.61 -11.35
C GLN A 233 -66.39 48.01 -10.73
N ALA A 234 -65.14 48.43 -10.51
CA ALA A 234 -64.78 49.79 -10.10
C ALA A 234 -64.86 50.83 -11.24
N LYS A 235 -65.72 50.63 -12.25
CA LYS A 235 -66.04 51.58 -13.34
C LYS A 235 -66.89 52.76 -12.83
N ASP A 236 -66.32 53.56 -11.92
CA ASP A 236 -66.84 54.88 -11.51
C ASP A 236 -65.76 55.97 -11.75
N PHE A 237 -64.99 55.83 -12.83
CA PHE A 237 -63.91 56.76 -13.19
C PHE A 237 -64.42 58.17 -13.46
N THR A 238 -65.64 58.34 -13.99
CA THR A 238 -66.25 59.66 -14.25
C THR A 238 -66.49 60.45 -12.96
N ARG A 239 -66.89 59.76 -11.89
CA ARG A 239 -67.21 60.38 -10.60
C ARG A 239 -65.94 60.82 -9.86
N LEU A 240 -64.87 60.02 -9.95
CA LEU A 240 -63.57 60.38 -9.41
C LEU A 240 -62.92 61.55 -10.17
N THR A 241 -63.03 61.60 -11.50
CA THR A 241 -62.53 62.74 -12.29
C THR A 241 -63.30 64.01 -11.98
N GLN A 242 -64.63 63.96 -11.86
CA GLN A 242 -65.44 65.12 -11.46
C GLN A 242 -65.08 65.64 -10.06
N ILE A 243 -64.86 64.76 -9.09
CA ILE A 243 -64.45 65.16 -7.73
C ILE A 243 -63.08 65.84 -7.75
N VAL A 244 -62.14 65.35 -8.56
CA VAL A 244 -60.82 65.97 -8.71
C VAL A 244 -60.94 67.35 -9.37
N GLU A 245 -61.72 67.48 -10.44
CA GLU A 245 -61.96 68.77 -11.11
C GLU A 245 -62.67 69.79 -10.20
N GLU A 246 -63.68 69.37 -9.44
CA GLU A 246 -64.36 70.22 -8.44
C GLU A 246 -63.40 70.67 -7.33
N ARG A 247 -62.52 69.79 -6.86
CA ARG A 247 -61.52 70.13 -5.84
C ARG A 247 -60.44 71.06 -6.38
N GLU A 248 -60.01 70.89 -7.63
CA GLU A 248 -59.09 71.80 -8.30
C GLU A 248 -59.72 73.17 -8.53
N TRP A 249 -61.00 73.22 -8.92
CA TRP A 249 -61.75 74.46 -9.07
C TRP A 249 -61.91 75.18 -7.72
N GLY A 250 -62.33 74.46 -6.68
CA GLY A 250 -62.43 75.02 -5.32
C GLY A 250 -61.08 75.48 -4.75
N ARG A 251 -59.97 74.81 -5.10
CA ARG A 251 -58.62 75.26 -4.74
C ARG A 251 -58.25 76.57 -5.47
N LYS A 252 -58.55 76.68 -6.76
CA LYS A 252 -58.30 77.91 -7.54
C LYS A 252 -59.16 79.08 -7.04
N GLU A 253 -60.42 78.82 -6.70
CA GLU A 253 -61.32 79.82 -6.13
C GLU A 253 -60.86 80.29 -4.74
N ALA A 254 -60.50 79.36 -3.85
CA ALA A 254 -59.93 79.69 -2.54
C ALA A 254 -58.61 80.47 -2.66
N GLN A 255 -57.78 80.15 -3.66
CA GLN A 255 -56.55 80.88 -3.92
C GLN A 255 -56.83 82.30 -4.43
N SER A 256 -57.84 82.48 -5.29
CA SER A 256 -58.29 83.81 -5.72
C SER A 256 -58.81 84.65 -4.54
N TYR A 257 -59.58 84.04 -3.62
CA TYR A 257 -60.03 84.71 -2.40
C TYR A 257 -58.87 85.07 -1.46
N TYR A 258 -57.87 84.19 -1.33
CA TYR A 258 -56.67 84.47 -0.54
C TYR A 258 -55.86 85.63 -1.13
N ASP A 259 -55.66 85.65 -2.45
CA ASP A 259 -54.93 86.71 -3.14
C ASP A 259 -55.68 88.06 -3.05
N TYR A 260 -57.01 88.03 -3.17
CA TYR A 260 -57.87 89.21 -2.94
C TYR A 260 -57.75 89.72 -1.49
N ALA A 261 -57.86 88.84 -0.50
CA ALA A 261 -57.74 89.20 0.91
C ALA A 261 -56.33 89.72 1.25
N LEU A 262 -55.29 89.17 0.64
CA LEU A 262 -53.91 89.65 0.80
C LEU A 262 -53.73 91.06 0.19
N ALA A 263 -54.31 91.32 -0.97
CA ALA A 263 -54.30 92.65 -1.59
C ALA A 263 -55.08 93.68 -0.75
N GLU A 264 -56.25 93.30 -0.22
CA GLU A 264 -57.05 94.17 0.65
C GLU A 264 -56.33 94.45 1.98
N LYS A 265 -55.68 93.44 2.57
CA LYS A 265 -54.83 93.61 3.76
C LYS A 265 -53.70 94.60 3.49
N LYS A 266 -52.95 94.45 2.39
CA LYS A 266 -51.88 95.40 2.01
C LYS A 266 -52.41 96.81 1.84
N GLN A 267 -53.61 96.99 1.27
CA GLN A 267 -54.24 98.29 1.12
C GLN A 267 -54.62 98.90 2.48
N LYS A 268 -55.18 98.10 3.39
CA LYS A 268 -55.53 98.53 4.76
C LYS A 268 -54.30 98.84 5.60
N ASP A 269 -53.25 98.03 5.53
CA ASP A 269 -51.98 98.27 6.21
C ASP A 269 -51.31 99.56 5.71
N SER A 270 -51.37 99.83 4.40
CA SER A 270 -50.87 101.09 3.82
C SER A 270 -51.67 102.32 4.30
N LYS A 271 -53.00 102.17 4.44
CA LYS A 271 -53.85 103.22 5.03
C LYS A 271 -53.57 103.43 6.51
N MET A 272 -53.40 102.34 7.27
CA MET A 272 -53.09 102.38 8.70
C MET A 272 -51.72 103.02 8.95
N LEU A 273 -50.68 102.70 8.16
CA LEU A 273 -49.38 103.36 8.23
C LEU A 273 -49.46 104.87 7.97
N ARG A 274 -50.27 105.31 6.99
CA ARG A 274 -50.51 106.74 6.75
C ARG A 274 -51.26 107.41 7.91
N GLN A 275 -52.26 106.72 8.48
CA GLN A 275 -53.01 107.24 9.62
C GLN A 275 -52.15 107.32 10.88
N LYS A 276 -51.28 106.34 11.12
CA LYS A 276 -50.32 106.35 12.20
C LYS A 276 -49.35 107.52 12.07
N ALA A 277 -48.80 107.76 10.88
CA ALA A 277 -47.95 108.92 10.64
C ALA A 277 -48.66 110.28 10.90
N LEU A 278 -49.98 110.36 10.62
CA LEU A 278 -50.78 111.54 10.93
C LEU A 278 -51.03 111.71 12.44
N VAL A 279 -51.25 110.61 13.16
CA VAL A 279 -51.44 110.63 14.62
C VAL A 279 -50.14 110.97 15.32
N ASP A 280 -49.02 110.37 14.93
CA ASP A 280 -47.70 110.66 15.50
C ASP A 280 -47.34 112.15 15.31
N ALA A 281 -47.63 112.73 14.13
CA ALA A 281 -47.46 114.16 13.89
C ALA A 281 -48.43 115.04 14.71
N SER A 282 -49.65 114.57 14.98
CA SER A 282 -50.62 115.28 15.80
C SER A 282 -50.27 115.22 17.30
N ASP A 283 -49.69 114.11 17.76
CA ASP A 283 -49.24 113.92 19.13
C ASP A 283 -47.99 114.77 19.42
N GLU A 284 -47.07 114.93 18.46
CA GLU A 284 -45.97 115.89 18.57
C GLU A 284 -46.46 117.34 18.73
N VAL A 285 -47.49 117.73 17.96
CA VAL A 285 -48.12 119.06 18.08
C VAL A 285 -48.83 119.23 19.44
N ARG A 286 -49.51 118.18 19.91
CA ARG A 286 -50.22 118.16 21.20
C ARG A 286 -49.26 118.22 22.39
N ASP A 287 -48.14 117.51 22.35
CA ASP A 287 -47.11 117.54 23.39
C ASP A 287 -46.41 118.90 23.45
N ALA A 288 -46.16 119.52 22.30
CA ALA A 288 -45.63 120.88 22.24
C ALA A 288 -46.60 121.93 22.83
N THR A 289 -47.91 121.76 22.61
CA THR A 289 -48.94 122.65 23.18
C THR A 289 -49.21 122.39 24.66
N SER A 290 -49.18 121.13 25.11
CA SER A 290 -49.30 120.75 26.53
C SER A 290 -48.14 121.27 27.37
N LYS A 291 -46.91 121.24 26.84
CA LYS A 291 -45.73 121.86 27.48
C LYS A 291 -45.87 123.38 27.61
N LYS A 292 -46.48 124.07 26.63
CA LYS A 292 -46.78 125.51 26.74
C LYS A 292 -47.91 125.80 27.74
N SER A 293 -48.99 125.02 27.74
CA SER A 293 -50.12 125.28 28.64
C SER A 293 -49.82 124.99 30.10
N SER A 294 -48.96 124.00 30.40
CA SER A 294 -48.54 123.71 31.78
C SER A 294 -47.62 124.80 32.36
N VAL A 295 -46.83 125.47 31.52
CA VAL A 295 -46.03 126.65 31.90
C VAL A 295 -46.93 127.85 32.22
N ASP A 296 -47.98 128.07 31.44
CA ASP A 296 -48.92 129.18 31.66
C ASP A 296 -49.82 128.97 32.90
N LEU A 297 -50.28 127.74 33.14
CA LEU A 297 -51.11 127.39 34.31
C LEU A 297 -50.34 127.55 35.64
N ASN A 298 -49.07 127.14 35.68
CA ASN A 298 -48.23 127.30 36.87
C ASN A 298 -47.95 128.77 37.22
N ARG A 299 -48.00 129.67 36.23
CA ARG A 299 -47.81 131.11 36.47
C ARG A 299 -49.06 131.78 37.04
N ILE A 300 -50.25 131.33 36.65
CA ILE A 300 -51.53 131.85 37.14
C ILE A 300 -51.79 131.43 38.59
N GLN A 301 -51.45 130.20 38.96
CA GLN A 301 -51.65 129.71 40.34
C GLN A 301 -50.78 130.44 41.38
N ARG A 302 -49.60 130.96 41.00
CA ARG A 302 -48.77 131.78 41.91
C ARG A 302 -49.36 133.15 42.24
N LYS A 303 -50.39 133.62 41.52
CA LYS A 303 -51.04 134.92 41.79
C LYS A 303 -52.17 134.87 42.82
N LYS A 304 -52.60 133.69 43.27
CA LYS A 304 -53.76 133.55 44.17
C LYS A 304 -53.44 133.44 45.67
N ILE A 305 -52.16 133.36 46.06
CA ILE A 305 -51.81 132.98 47.44
C ILE A 305 -51.98 134.11 48.49
N PRO A 306 -51.68 135.41 48.27
CA PRO A 306 -51.77 136.38 49.37
C PRO A 306 -53.01 137.31 49.36
N HIS A 307 -53.97 137.11 48.46
CA HIS A 307 -55.31 137.70 48.63
C HIS A 307 -56.06 137.08 49.81
N GLN A 308 -55.65 135.90 50.28
CA GLN A 308 -56.23 135.22 51.43
C GLN A 308 -55.70 135.79 52.76
N ASP A 309 -54.39 136.10 52.85
CA ASP A 309 -53.78 136.71 54.06
C ASP A 309 -54.35 138.10 54.37
N ALA A 310 -54.74 138.85 53.35
CA ALA A 310 -55.38 140.17 53.48
C ALA A 310 -56.81 140.08 54.06
N ILE A 311 -57.47 138.92 53.94
CA ILE A 311 -58.82 138.71 54.48
C ILE A 311 -58.74 138.30 55.95
N ASP A 312 -57.76 137.47 56.32
CA ASP A 312 -57.65 136.95 57.67
C ASP A 312 -57.14 138.01 58.66
N THR A 313 -56.18 138.86 58.28
CA THR A 313 -55.68 139.93 59.17
C THR A 313 -56.68 141.08 59.41
N TYR A 314 -57.54 141.38 58.44
CA TYR A 314 -58.59 142.39 58.62
C TYR A 314 -59.63 141.94 59.65
N ASN A 315 -59.95 140.64 59.67
CA ASN A 315 -60.93 140.09 60.60
C ASN A 315 -60.43 140.04 62.04
N ASP A 316 -59.13 139.83 62.26
CA ASP A 316 -58.56 139.71 63.61
C ASP A 316 -58.50 141.06 64.36
N ALA A 317 -58.19 142.18 63.70
CA ALA A 317 -58.02 143.44 64.43
C ALA A 317 -59.34 144.18 64.75
N VAL A 318 -60.39 143.98 63.94
CA VAL A 318 -61.74 144.47 64.26
C VAL A 318 -62.25 143.87 65.59
N VAL A 319 -61.80 142.67 65.94
CA VAL A 319 -62.13 142.02 67.22
C VAL A 319 -61.36 142.67 68.38
N GLU A 320 -60.10 143.07 68.19
CA GLU A 320 -59.35 143.77 69.24
C GLU A 320 -59.89 145.18 69.53
N SER A 321 -60.35 145.90 68.50
CA SER A 321 -61.01 147.21 68.67
C SER A 321 -62.25 147.13 69.56
N ARG A 322 -63.02 146.04 69.50
CA ARG A 322 -64.21 145.87 70.35
C ARG A 322 -63.88 145.53 71.80
N ARG A 323 -62.77 144.82 72.04
CA ARG A 323 -62.36 144.46 73.42
C ARG A 323 -61.74 145.63 74.18
N ALA A 324 -61.14 146.60 73.49
CA ALA A 324 -60.57 147.77 74.14
C ALA A 324 -61.65 148.76 74.63
N ASP A 325 -62.75 148.93 73.89
CA ASP A 325 -63.82 149.86 74.23
C ASP A 325 -64.68 149.40 75.43
N GLU A 326 -64.71 148.11 75.74
CA GLU A 326 -65.42 147.58 76.91
C GLU A 326 -64.64 147.76 78.24
N ALA A 327 -63.35 148.13 78.18
CA ALA A 327 -62.47 148.10 79.35
C ALA A 327 -62.27 149.46 80.07
N LYS A 328 -62.93 150.56 79.66
CA LYS A 328 -62.82 151.86 80.38
C LYS A 328 -64.15 152.57 80.66
N LEU A 329 -65.19 151.77 80.95
CA LEU A 329 -66.10 152.05 82.07
C LEU A 329 -65.35 151.94 83.40
#